data_AF-R7T6C1-F1
#
_entry.id   AF-R7T6C1-F1
#
_cell.length_a   1.000
_cell.length_b   1.000
_cell.length_c   1.000
_cell.angle_alpha   90.00
_cell.angle_beta   90.00
_cell.angle_gamma   90.00
#
_symmetry.space_group_name_H-M   'P 1'
#
loop_
_entity.id
_entity.type
_entity.pdbx_description
1 polymer ?
#
loop_
_entity_poly.entity_id
_entity_poly.type
_entity_poly.pdbx_seq_one_letter_code
_entity_poly.pdbx_strand_id
1 'polypeptide(L)' 'LQPTQHFSLLTRLPTVTITAPSSALLPVSNTLAAQPNAGYKVKVRLRKRCQHCFYVRRRGRWFIECKEKGRHKQMQ' A
#
# COMPACT_ATOMS: atom_id res chain seq x y z
N LEU A 1 -29.92 11.88 -51.75
CA LEU A 1 -30.26 10.82 -50.77
C LEU A 1 -29.86 9.47 -51.34
N GLN A 2 -28.69 8.98 -50.97
CA GLN A 2 -28.30 7.55 -51.04
C GLN A 2 -27.08 7.40 -50.11
N PRO A 3 -27.20 6.68 -48.98
CA PRO A 3 -26.07 6.43 -48.10
C PRO A 3 -25.26 5.22 -48.58
N THR A 4 -23.97 5.42 -48.80
CA THR A 4 -22.99 4.36 -49.04
C THR A 4 -22.66 3.65 -47.73
N GLN A 5 -22.91 2.35 -47.69
CA GLN A 5 -22.57 1.45 -46.59
C GLN A 5 -21.05 1.23 -46.55
N HIS A 6 -20.38 1.60 -45.45
CA HIS A 6 -18.99 1.21 -45.21
C HIS A 6 -18.98 0.07 -44.19
N PHE A 7 -18.57 -1.11 -44.65
CA PHE A 7 -18.57 -2.37 -43.91
C PHE A 7 -17.32 -2.45 -43.02
N SER A 8 -17.52 -2.50 -41.70
CA SER A 8 -16.45 -2.59 -40.68
C SER A 8 -15.82 -3.99 -40.64
N LEU A 9 -14.50 -4.08 -40.86
CA LEU A 9 -13.74 -5.32 -40.71
C LEU A 9 -13.18 -5.42 -39.28
N LEU A 10 -13.88 -6.13 -38.40
CA LEU A 10 -13.33 -6.55 -37.09
C LEU A 10 -12.65 -7.92 -37.25
N THR A 11 -11.32 -7.94 -37.28
CA THR A 11 -10.53 -9.17 -37.31
C THR A 11 -10.46 -9.77 -35.90
N ARG A 12 -10.96 -11.01 -35.73
CA ARG A 12 -10.95 -11.75 -34.46
C ARG A 12 -9.62 -12.49 -34.31
N LEU A 13 -8.88 -12.26 -33.22
CA LEU A 13 -7.70 -13.04 -32.86
C LEU A 13 -8.12 -14.28 -32.02
N PRO A 14 -7.54 -15.47 -32.25
CA PRO A 14 -7.80 -16.64 -31.42
C PRO A 14 -7.07 -16.54 -30.07
N THR A 15 -7.80 -16.76 -28.98
CA THR A 15 -7.27 -16.87 -27.62
C THR A 15 -6.56 -18.21 -27.45
N VAL A 16 -5.25 -18.18 -27.22
CA VAL A 16 -4.46 -19.37 -26.85
C VAL A 16 -4.54 -19.53 -25.33
N THR A 17 -5.23 -20.56 -24.84
CA THR A 17 -5.24 -20.95 -23.43
C THR A 17 -4.02 -21.84 -23.13
N ILE A 18 -3.04 -21.30 -22.42
CA ILE A 18 -1.90 -22.07 -21.91
C ILE A 18 -2.30 -22.67 -20.56
N THR A 19 -2.57 -23.98 -20.52
CA THR A 19 -2.74 -24.74 -19.27
C THR A 19 -1.37 -25.13 -18.71
N ALA A 20 -0.95 -24.50 -17.61
CA ALA A 20 0.27 -24.88 -16.89
C ALA A 20 -0.01 -26.04 -15.90
N PRO A 21 0.95 -26.97 -15.70
CA PRO A 21 0.78 -28.07 -14.75
C PRO A 21 1.01 -27.60 -13.30
N SER A 22 0.13 -28.04 -12.40
CA SER A 22 0.17 -27.74 -10.97
C SER A 22 1.20 -28.63 -10.26
N SER A 23 2.34 -28.06 -9.84
CA SER A 23 3.23 -28.69 -8.87
C SER A 23 2.90 -28.18 -7.46
N ALA A 24 2.33 -29.05 -6.62
CA ALA A 24 1.97 -28.72 -5.25
C ALA A 24 3.22 -28.63 -4.36
N LEU A 25 3.51 -27.43 -3.87
CA LEU A 25 4.49 -27.18 -2.81
C LEU A 25 3.71 -26.97 -1.49
N LEU A 26 4.06 -27.73 -0.46
CA LEU A 26 3.45 -27.66 0.88
C LEU A 26 3.67 -26.27 1.49
N PRO A 27 2.64 -25.59 2.03
CA PRO A 27 2.83 -24.31 2.70
C PRO A 27 3.46 -24.52 4.07
N VAL A 28 4.70 -24.04 4.25
CA VAL A 28 5.35 -23.95 5.56
C VAL A 28 4.72 -22.76 6.31
N SER A 29 3.91 -23.04 7.33
CA SER A 29 3.25 -22.01 8.13
C SER A 29 4.19 -21.44 9.18
N ASN A 30 5.20 -20.68 8.78
CA ASN A 30 6.07 -19.96 9.71
C ASN A 30 5.49 -18.56 10.01
N THR A 31 4.36 -18.49 10.70
CA THR A 31 3.79 -17.22 11.17
C THR A 31 4.36 -16.84 12.53
N LEU A 32 5.65 -16.48 12.58
CA LEU A 32 6.11 -15.51 13.58
C LEU A 32 5.54 -14.15 13.14
N ALA A 33 4.33 -13.84 13.60
CA ALA A 33 3.72 -12.53 13.37
C ALA A 33 4.53 -11.47 14.13
N ALA A 34 5.56 -10.94 13.46
CA ALA A 34 6.29 -9.77 13.91
C ALA A 34 5.26 -8.63 14.05
N GLN A 35 4.83 -8.36 15.28
CA GLN A 35 3.98 -7.21 15.54
C GLN A 35 4.73 -5.98 15.03
N PRO A 36 4.17 -5.21 14.08
CA PRO A 36 4.85 -4.03 13.60
C PRO A 36 4.96 -3.07 14.78
N ASN A 37 6.16 -3.00 15.38
CA ASN A 37 6.47 -1.96 16.33
C ASN A 37 6.21 -0.65 15.59
N ALA A 38 5.16 0.08 15.97
CA ALA A 38 4.75 1.30 15.27
C ALA A 38 5.77 2.39 15.57
N GLY A 39 6.89 2.35 14.83
CA GLY A 39 7.90 3.39 14.81
C GLY A 39 7.33 4.72 14.32
N TYR A 40 8.19 5.73 14.21
CA TYR A 40 7.76 7.04 13.73
C TYR A 40 7.49 7.01 12.23
N LYS A 41 6.33 7.53 11.81
CA LYS A 41 6.09 7.82 10.40
C LYS A 41 6.75 9.14 10.00
N VAL A 42 7.65 9.12 9.03
CA VAL A 42 8.29 10.33 8.50
C VAL A 42 7.27 11.17 7.74
N LYS A 43 7.24 12.48 8.01
CA LYS A 43 6.35 13.45 7.39
C LYS A 43 6.97 14.83 7.36
N VAL A 44 6.88 15.48 6.21
CA VAL A 44 7.28 16.89 6.03
C VAL A 44 6.55 17.83 7.00
N ARG A 45 5.25 17.59 7.26
CA ARG A 45 4.44 18.37 8.20
C ARG A 45 3.95 17.51 9.35
N LEU A 46 4.36 17.90 10.55
CA LEU A 46 3.92 17.28 11.80
C LEU A 46 2.60 17.89 12.28
N ARG A 47 1.72 17.06 12.81
CA ARG A 47 0.45 17.47 13.44
C ARG A 47 0.07 16.53 14.58
N LYS A 48 -0.43 17.10 15.68
CA LYS A 48 -1.07 16.35 16.77
C LYS A 48 -2.41 15.78 16.28
N ARG A 49 -2.72 14.53 16.65
CA ARG A 49 -4.00 13.87 16.29
C ARG A 49 -4.91 13.59 17.49
N CYS A 50 -4.38 13.71 18.70
CA CYS A 50 -5.13 13.64 19.95
C CYS A 50 -4.49 14.56 21.00
N GLN A 51 -5.14 14.68 22.15
CA GLN A 51 -4.71 15.56 23.27
C GLN A 51 -3.37 15.10 23.88
N HIS A 52 -3.07 13.80 23.82
CA HIS A 52 -1.83 13.21 24.35
C HIS A 52 -0.65 13.30 23.37
N CYS A 53 -0.85 13.88 22.18
CA CYS A 53 0.24 14.14 21.25
C CYS A 53 1.02 15.39 21.69
N PHE A 54 2.34 15.31 21.70
CA PHE A 54 3.22 16.45 22.01
C PHE A 54 4.44 16.49 21.09
N TYR A 55 4.96 17.71 20.89
CA TYR A 55 6.16 17.93 20.10
C TYR A 55 7.40 17.66 20.94
N VAL A 56 8.40 17.03 20.35
CA VAL A 56 9.73 16.84 20.94
C VAL A 56 10.78 17.14 19.88
N ARG A 57 11.88 17.77 20.26
CA ARG A 57 13.03 17.99 19.36
C ARG A 57 14.17 17.06 19.78
N ARG A 58 14.69 16.26 18.84
CA ARG A 58 15.83 15.35 19.06
C ARG A 58 16.79 15.47 17.89
N ARG A 59 18.09 15.70 18.16
CA ARG A 59 19.14 15.82 17.13
C ARG A 59 18.74 16.76 15.97
N GLY A 60 18.17 17.91 16.32
CA GLY A 60 17.74 18.92 15.35
C GLY A 60 16.41 18.66 14.64
N ARG A 61 15.84 17.45 14.68
CA ARG A 61 14.55 17.11 14.04
C ARG A 61 13.38 17.19 15.01
N TRP A 62 12.21 17.56 14.49
CA TRP A 62 10.97 17.53 15.25
C TRP A 62 10.29 16.16 15.18
N PHE A 63 9.61 15.80 16.26
CA PHE A 63 8.83 14.58 16.40
C PHE A 63 7.47 14.89 17.02
N ILE A 64 6.46 14.10 16.66
CA ILE A 64 5.25 13.94 17.47
C ILE A 64 5.41 12.65 18.27
N GLU A 65 5.37 12.75 19.59
CA GLU A 65 5.24 11.61 20.49
C GLU A 65 3.78 11.49 20.94
N CYS A 66 3.32 10.27 21.24
CA CYS A 66 2.03 10.03 21.85
C CYS A 66 2.13 8.82 22.78
N LYS A 67 1.78 9.01 24.06
CA LYS A 67 1.84 7.93 25.06
C LYS A 67 0.72 6.90 24.87
N GLU A 68 -0.44 7.31 24.39
CA GLU A 68 -1.59 6.41 24.21
C GLU A 68 -1.63 5.65 22.89
N LYS A 69 -1.28 6.31 21.77
CA LYS A 69 -1.54 5.83 20.40
C LYS A 69 -0.25 5.84 19.60
N GLY A 70 0.43 4.70 19.51
CA GLY A 70 1.70 4.56 18.77
C GLY A 70 1.62 4.99 17.30
N ARG A 71 0.47 4.80 16.65
CA ARG A 71 0.21 5.22 15.26
C ARG A 71 0.26 6.75 15.04
N HIS A 72 0.27 7.55 16.11
CA HIS A 72 0.39 9.00 16.04
C HIS A 72 1.85 9.49 16.00
N LYS A 73 2.82 8.62 16.28
CA LYS A 73 4.24 8.93 16.27
C LYS A 73 4.69 9.38 14.87
N GLN A 74 5.24 10.59 14.78
CA GLN A 74 5.69 11.17 13.51
C GLN A 74 7.10 11.78 13.65
N MET A 75 7.91 11.74 12.61
CA MET A 75 9.24 12.36 12.51
C MET A 75 9.24 13.35 11.34
N GLN A 76 9.92 14.49 11.49
CA GLN A 76 10.18 15.42 10.38
C GLN A 76 11.17 14.81 9.38
#